data_AF-A0A550JHZ5-F1
#
_entry.id   AF-A0A550JHZ5-F1
#
_cell.length_a   1.000
_cell.length_b   1.000
_cell.length_c   1.000
_cell.angle_alpha   90.00
_cell.angle_beta   90.00
_cell.angle_gamma   90.00
#
_symmetry.space_group_name_H-M   'P 1'
#
loop_
_entity.id
_entity.type
_entity.pdbx_description
1 polymer ?
#
loop_
_entity_poly.entity_id
_entity_poly.type
_entity_poly.pdbx_seq_one_letter_code
_entity_poly.pdbx_strand_id
1 'polypeptide(L)'
;MKLTALILGLLLCGAALPALADEFTEADLKRWEGEYQSVVETGRNLWVSADLGSNGVACAQCHPNAANTHPETYPKFQKQIGKVAELRHMINWCIRNPLEGVDLGFDTPEMLALEAYIAWERRNVPLAPGKH
;
A
#
# COMPACT_ATOMS: atom_id res chain seq x y z
N MET A 1 14.60 -7.22 -64.71
CA MET A 1 13.88 -8.17 -63.82
C MET A 1 14.88 -9.19 -63.28
N LYS A 2 14.72 -9.58 -62.00
CA LYS A 2 15.52 -10.51 -61.16
C LYS A 2 16.61 -9.78 -60.36
N LEU A 3 16.26 -9.10 -59.26
CA LEU A 3 16.00 -9.65 -57.90
C LEU A 3 17.09 -10.64 -57.47
N THR A 4 18.00 -10.22 -56.59
CA THR A 4 18.74 -11.06 -55.61
C THR A 4 19.65 -10.17 -54.76
N ALA A 5 19.02 -9.32 -53.94
CA ALA A 5 19.70 -8.67 -52.83
C ALA A 5 18.81 -8.85 -51.60
N LEU A 6 18.84 -10.03 -50.97
CA LEU A 6 18.26 -10.21 -49.63
C LEU A 6 18.59 -11.58 -48.98
N ILE A 7 19.86 -11.95 -48.76
CA ILE A 7 20.15 -13.07 -47.86
C ILE A 7 21.42 -12.77 -47.04
N LEU A 8 21.35 -11.79 -46.15
CA LEU A 8 22.31 -11.69 -45.05
C LEU A 8 21.76 -10.83 -43.88
N GLY A 9 20.52 -11.10 -43.46
CA GLY A 9 19.86 -10.26 -42.45
C GLY A 9 18.90 -10.99 -41.52
N LEU A 10 19.08 -12.29 -41.29
CA LEU A 10 18.15 -13.06 -40.45
C LEU A 10 18.82 -14.07 -39.51
N LEU A 11 19.95 -13.71 -38.90
CA LEU A 11 20.60 -14.58 -37.90
C LEU A 11 21.07 -13.87 -36.63
N LEU A 12 20.67 -12.61 -36.44
CA LEU A 12 20.98 -11.82 -35.24
C LEU A 12 19.75 -11.07 -34.69
N CYS A 13 18.54 -11.57 -34.94
CA CYS A 13 17.41 -11.22 -34.07
C CYS A 13 17.51 -12.12 -32.84
N GLY A 14 17.88 -11.49 -31.72
CA GLY A 14 18.24 -12.13 -30.48
C GLY A 14 17.28 -13.23 -30.05
N ALA A 15 17.85 -14.32 -29.54
CA ALA A 15 17.19 -15.11 -28.52
C ALA A 15 16.96 -14.20 -27.31
N ALA A 16 15.94 -13.36 -27.37
CA ALA A 16 15.29 -12.87 -26.18
C ALA A 16 14.70 -14.13 -25.53
N LEU A 17 15.46 -14.72 -24.61
CA LEU A 17 14.88 -15.61 -23.61
C LEU A 17 13.68 -14.81 -23.07
N PRO A 18 12.43 -15.26 -23.26
CA PRO A 18 11.33 -14.61 -22.58
C PRO A 18 11.71 -14.61 -21.10
N ALA A 19 11.58 -13.46 -20.44
CA ALA A 19 11.66 -13.43 -18.98
C ALA A 19 10.54 -14.35 -18.48
N LEU A 20 10.86 -15.61 -18.24
CA LEU A 20 9.93 -16.58 -17.68
C LEU A 20 9.69 -16.10 -16.25
N ALA A 21 8.49 -15.57 -16.00
CA ALA A 21 8.05 -15.30 -14.65
C ALA A 21 7.94 -16.63 -13.89
N ASP A 22 8.23 -16.59 -12.59
CA ASP A 22 7.99 -17.74 -11.73
C ASP A 22 6.49 -18.11 -11.76
N GLU A 23 6.19 -19.40 -11.81
CA GLU A 23 4.83 -19.89 -11.61
C GLU A 23 4.55 -20.00 -10.11
N PHE A 24 3.39 -19.50 -9.66
CA PHE A 24 2.98 -19.56 -8.25
C PHE A 24 1.97 -20.69 -8.05
N THR A 25 2.21 -21.55 -7.06
CA THR A 25 1.29 -22.62 -6.71
C THR A 25 0.16 -22.11 -5.81
N GLU A 26 -0.97 -22.83 -5.75
CA GLU A 26 -2.03 -22.55 -4.77
C GLU A 26 -1.52 -22.56 -3.32
N ALA A 27 -0.51 -23.38 -3.03
CA ALA A 27 0.13 -23.42 -1.72
C ALA A 27 0.92 -22.12 -1.43
N ASP A 28 1.59 -21.56 -2.44
CA ASP A 28 2.27 -20.27 -2.33
C ASP A 28 1.27 -19.14 -2.06
N LEU A 29 0.22 -19.05 -2.88
CA LEU A 29 -0.80 -18.02 -2.75
C LEU A 29 -1.48 -18.08 -1.37
N LYS A 30 -1.83 -19.27 -0.90
CA LYS A 30 -2.42 -19.45 0.44
C LYS A 30 -1.47 -19.03 1.55
N ARG A 31 -0.18 -19.37 1.44
CA ARG A 31 0.83 -18.95 2.43
C ARG A 31 0.94 -17.43 2.47
N TRP A 32 1.09 -16.78 1.32
CA TRP A 32 1.28 -15.33 1.25
C TRP A 32 0.06 -14.54 1.68
N GLU A 33 -1.15 -15.02 1.37
CA GLU A 33 -2.37 -14.45 1.92
C GLU A 33 -2.36 -14.56 3.46
N GLY A 34 -1.95 -15.71 4.02
CA GLY A 34 -1.79 -15.88 5.46
C GLY A 34 -0.78 -14.90 6.08
N GLU A 35 0.37 -14.72 5.44
CA GLU A 35 1.38 -13.72 5.85
C GLU A 35 0.79 -12.30 5.83
N TYR A 36 0.10 -11.93 4.76
CA TYR A 36 -0.56 -10.62 4.64
C TYR A 36 -1.63 -10.41 5.72
N GLN A 37 -2.49 -11.40 5.96
CA GLN A 37 -3.52 -11.33 7.00
C GLN A 37 -2.92 -11.19 8.40
N SER A 38 -1.75 -11.76 8.67
CA SER A 38 -1.06 -11.57 9.96
C SER A 38 -0.64 -10.11 10.21
N VAL A 39 -0.23 -9.41 9.14
CA VAL A 39 0.11 -7.98 9.18
C VAL A 39 -1.15 -7.12 9.32
N VAL A 40 -2.24 -7.50 8.62
CA VAL A 40 -3.55 -6.86 8.76
C VAL A 40 -4.07 -6.95 10.20
N GLU A 41 -3.98 -8.12 10.84
CA GLU A 41 -4.41 -8.27 12.23
C GLU A 41 -3.56 -7.45 13.20
N THR A 42 -2.25 -7.36 12.95
CA THR A 42 -1.36 -6.44 13.69
C THR A 42 -1.85 -5.00 13.56
N GLY A 43 -2.18 -4.58 12.33
CA GLY A 43 -2.70 -3.24 12.05
C GLY A 43 -4.04 -2.98 12.75
N ARG A 44 -4.93 -3.97 12.78
CA ARG A 44 -6.21 -3.92 13.50
C ARG A 44 -6.00 -3.72 15.00
N ASN A 45 -5.05 -4.43 15.60
CA ASN A 45 -4.73 -4.31 17.02
C ASN A 45 -4.19 -2.91 17.36
N LEU A 46 -3.30 -2.37 16.52
CA LEU A 46 -2.84 -0.99 16.65
C LEU A 46 -4.01 0.01 16.49
N TRP A 47 -4.91 -0.24 15.54
CA TRP A 47 -6.05 0.65 15.22
C TRP A 47 -7.02 0.86 16.38
N VAL A 48 -7.24 -0.18 17.18
CA VAL A 48 -8.13 -0.14 18.35
C VAL A 48 -7.40 0.19 19.66
N SER A 49 -6.07 0.22 19.64
CA SER A 49 -5.26 0.56 20.81
C SER A 49 -5.13 2.08 20.98
N ALA A 50 -5.02 2.51 22.24
CA ALA A 50 -4.69 3.88 22.60
C ALA A 50 -3.18 4.13 22.70
N ASP A 51 -2.34 3.09 22.51
CA ASP A 51 -0.89 3.14 22.78
C ASP A 51 -0.10 4.02 21.80
N LEU A 52 -0.69 4.34 20.64
CA LEU A 52 -0.08 5.26 19.68
C LEU A 52 -0.20 6.73 20.09
N GLY A 53 -1.03 7.03 21.10
CA GLY A 53 -1.25 8.38 21.62
C GLY A 53 -0.89 8.52 23.10
N SER A 54 -0.96 9.74 23.61
CA SER A 54 -0.80 10.03 25.04
C SER A 54 -2.12 10.39 25.74
N ASN A 55 -3.20 10.58 24.99
CA ASN A 55 -4.48 11.08 25.51
C ASN A 55 -5.57 10.01 25.65
N GLY A 56 -5.22 8.73 25.45
CA GLY A 56 -6.16 7.61 25.59
C GLY A 56 -7.10 7.41 24.39
N VAL A 57 -6.93 8.19 23.32
CA VAL A 57 -7.74 8.06 22.10
C VAL A 57 -7.14 7.03 21.15
N ALA A 58 -7.99 6.19 20.55
CA ALA A 58 -7.62 5.22 19.52
C ALA A 58 -8.16 5.63 18.14
N CYS A 59 -7.52 5.17 17.07
CA CYS A 59 -7.95 5.47 15.69
C CYS A 59 -9.42 5.06 15.44
N ALA A 60 -9.81 3.90 15.97
CA ALA A 60 -11.14 3.33 15.83
C ALA A 60 -12.27 4.20 16.38
N GLN A 61 -12.00 5.12 17.31
CA GLN A 61 -13.03 5.99 17.88
C GLN A 61 -13.54 7.04 16.89
N CYS A 62 -12.68 7.52 15.97
CA CYS A 62 -13.08 8.42 14.89
C CYS A 62 -13.30 7.69 13.56
N HIS A 63 -12.57 6.61 13.33
CA HIS A 63 -12.58 5.84 12.08
C HIS A 63 -12.89 4.36 12.37
N PRO A 64 -14.14 4.01 12.72
CA PRO A 64 -14.51 2.63 12.96
C PRO A 64 -14.27 1.78 11.70
N ASN A 65 -13.62 0.62 11.84
CA ASN A 65 -13.22 -0.27 10.73
C ASN A 65 -12.54 0.50 9.58
N ALA A 66 -11.60 1.39 9.93
CA ALA A 66 -10.90 2.28 8.99
C ALA A 66 -11.81 3.10 8.05
N ALA A 67 -13.08 3.33 8.41
CA ALA A 67 -14.00 4.12 7.60
C ALA A 67 -13.49 5.55 7.36
N ASN A 68 -13.84 6.13 6.21
CA ASN A 68 -13.49 7.51 5.83
C ASN A 68 -11.99 7.83 5.76
N THR A 69 -11.12 6.84 5.64
CA THR A 69 -9.66 7.01 5.45
C THR A 69 -9.27 7.22 3.99
N HIS A 70 -10.02 6.61 3.07
CA HIS A 70 -9.89 6.73 1.61
C HIS A 70 -8.48 6.46 1.05
N PRO A 71 -7.83 5.31 1.38
CA PRO A 71 -6.50 4.98 0.89
C PRO A 71 -6.39 4.98 -0.64
N GLU A 72 -7.48 4.63 -1.34
CA GLU A 72 -7.58 4.57 -2.80
C GLU A 72 -7.32 5.91 -3.51
N THR A 73 -7.37 7.02 -2.76
CA THR A 73 -7.20 8.38 -3.30
C THR A 73 -5.78 8.93 -3.15
N TYR A 74 -4.91 8.25 -2.39
CA TYR A 74 -3.52 8.66 -2.21
C TYR A 74 -2.63 8.18 -3.38
N PRO A 75 -1.54 8.89 -3.72
CA PRO A 75 -1.14 10.19 -3.19
C PRO A 75 -2.09 11.33 -3.60
N LYS A 76 -2.29 12.30 -2.70
CA LYS A 76 -3.14 13.48 -2.96
C LYS A 76 -2.70 14.72 -2.17
N PHE A 77 -3.12 15.90 -2.61
CA PHE A 77 -2.93 17.13 -1.83
C PHE A 77 -3.72 17.08 -0.52
N GLN A 78 -3.05 16.96 0.62
CA GLN A 78 -3.72 17.01 1.91
C GLN A 78 -3.70 18.43 2.46
N LYS A 79 -4.89 19.01 2.70
CA LYS A 79 -5.02 20.40 3.18
C LYS A 79 -4.38 20.58 4.56
N GLN A 80 -4.51 19.58 5.42
CA GLN A 80 -3.96 19.54 6.78
C GLN A 80 -2.43 19.54 6.80
N ILE A 81 -1.80 19.07 5.72
CA ILE A 81 -0.34 18.94 5.58
C ILE A 81 0.22 20.01 4.61
N GLY A 82 -0.63 20.63 3.78
CA GLY A 82 -0.26 21.71 2.86
C GLY A 82 0.53 21.26 1.63
N LYS A 83 0.54 19.96 1.31
CA LYS A 83 1.28 19.38 0.19
C LYS A 83 0.66 18.09 -0.31
N VAL A 84 1.10 17.60 -1.47
CA VAL A 84 0.86 16.22 -1.90
C VAL A 84 1.53 15.28 -0.92
N ALA A 85 0.78 14.30 -0.45
CA ALA A 85 1.21 13.37 0.58
C ALA A 85 0.68 11.97 0.29
N GLU A 86 1.43 10.96 0.73
CA GLU A 86 1.01 9.57 0.85
C GLU A 86 0.16 9.31 2.10
N LEU A 87 -0.50 8.16 2.17
CA LEU A 87 -1.35 7.75 3.30
C LEU A 87 -0.60 7.80 4.64
N ARG A 88 0.60 7.21 4.74
CA ARG A 88 1.47 7.28 5.94
C ARG A 88 1.71 8.67 6.51
N HIS A 89 1.76 9.70 5.67
CA HIS A 89 1.90 11.07 6.16
C HIS A 89 0.65 11.53 6.89
N MET A 90 -0.54 11.13 6.41
CA MET A 90 -1.79 11.41 7.09
C MET A 90 -1.94 10.55 8.35
N ILE A 91 -1.47 9.30 8.35
CA ILE A 91 -1.41 8.46 9.56
C ILE A 91 -0.59 9.17 10.64
N ASN A 92 0.64 9.61 10.34
CA ASN A 92 1.45 10.37 11.31
C ASN A 92 0.82 11.72 11.68
N TRP A 93 0.13 12.39 10.76
CA TRP A 93 -0.61 13.60 11.11
C TRP A 93 -1.73 13.32 12.12
N CYS A 94 -2.46 12.20 11.98
CA CYS A 94 -3.47 11.75 12.93
C CYS A 94 -2.86 11.37 14.28
N ILE A 95 -1.75 10.63 14.28
CA ILE A 95 -1.02 10.26 15.51
C ILE A 95 -0.59 11.51 16.28
N ARG A 96 0.06 12.45 15.58
CA ARG A 96 0.61 13.64 16.24
C ARG A 96 -0.43 14.62 16.75
N ASN A 97 -1.48 14.87 15.96
CA ASN A 97 -2.41 15.96 16.25
C ASN A 97 -3.60 15.47 17.10
N PRO A 98 -4.53 14.61 16.61
CA PRO A 98 -5.59 14.05 17.43
C PRO A 98 -5.15 13.15 18.58
N LEU A 99 -4.16 12.27 18.39
CA LEU A 99 -3.74 11.31 19.43
C LEU A 99 -2.63 11.85 20.36
N GLU A 100 -2.04 13.00 20.03
CA GLU A 100 -0.91 13.62 20.76
C GLU A 100 0.32 12.70 20.87
N GLY A 101 0.47 11.75 19.94
CA GLY A 101 1.55 10.77 19.90
C GLY A 101 2.80 11.24 19.16
N VAL A 102 3.76 10.32 19.04
CA VAL A 102 5.01 10.51 18.29
C VAL A 102 4.89 9.86 16.92
N ASP A 103 5.38 10.54 15.89
CA ASP A 103 5.44 10.00 14.53
C ASP A 103 6.11 8.62 14.49
N LEU A 104 5.49 7.69 13.78
CA LEU A 104 6.13 6.43 13.40
C LEU A 104 7.13 6.67 12.26
N GLY A 105 8.21 5.89 12.23
CA GLY A 105 9.06 5.85 11.05
C GLY A 105 8.30 5.28 9.85
N PHE A 106 8.60 5.75 8.63
CA PHE A 106 7.84 5.34 7.45
C PHE A 106 8.01 3.87 7.04
N ASP A 107 9.11 3.25 7.45
CA ASP A 107 9.43 1.86 7.12
C ASP A 107 9.32 0.94 8.35
N THR A 108 8.68 1.39 9.44
CA THR A 108 8.51 0.53 10.63
C THR A 108 7.39 -0.48 10.41
N PRO A 109 7.46 -1.65 11.07
CA PRO A 109 6.40 -2.65 11.01
C PRO A 109 5.02 -2.12 11.38
N GLU A 110 4.95 -1.18 12.33
CA GLU A 110 3.69 -0.57 12.78
C GLU A 110 3.05 0.28 11.69
N MET A 111 3.84 1.10 11.00
CA MET A 111 3.33 1.91 9.88
C MET A 111 2.83 1.01 8.75
N LEU A 112 3.61 -0.01 8.39
CA LEU A 112 3.21 -0.99 7.38
C LEU A 112 1.91 -1.72 7.76
N ALA A 113 1.79 -2.13 9.03
CA ALA A 113 0.61 -2.82 9.52
C ALA A 113 -0.64 -1.93 9.48
N LEU A 114 -0.52 -0.65 9.86
CA LEU A 114 -1.62 0.32 9.75
C LEU A 114 -2.05 0.54 8.29
N GLU A 115 -1.10 0.71 7.36
CA GLU A 115 -1.42 0.85 5.93
C GLU A 115 -2.09 -0.43 5.37
N ALA A 116 -1.60 -1.62 5.74
CA ALA A 116 -2.18 -2.89 5.33
C ALA A 116 -3.62 -3.07 5.85
N TYR A 117 -3.87 -2.76 7.12
CA TYR A 117 -5.22 -2.83 7.69
C TYR A 117 -6.18 -1.83 7.03
N ILE A 118 -5.77 -0.58 6.83
CA ILE A 118 -6.58 0.42 6.13
C ILE A 118 -6.91 -0.06 4.70
N ALA A 119 -5.90 -0.52 3.96
CA ALA A 119 -6.07 -1.01 2.60
C ALA A 119 -7.02 -2.23 2.56
N TRP A 120 -6.90 -3.15 3.52
CA TRP A 120 -7.78 -4.29 3.64
C TRP A 120 -9.23 -3.88 3.88
N GLU A 121 -9.51 -3.07 4.90
CA GLU A 121 -10.88 -2.63 5.22
C GLU A 121 -11.52 -1.81 4.10
N ARG A 122 -10.70 -1.14 3.28
CA ARG A 122 -11.14 -0.29 2.17
C ARG A 122 -10.95 -0.94 0.80
N ARG A 123 -10.67 -2.25 0.75
CA ARG A 123 -10.53 -3.00 -0.50
C ARG A 123 -11.83 -2.98 -1.31
N ASN A 124 -11.73 -3.25 -2.61
CA ASN A 124 -12.83 -3.19 -3.59
C ASN A 124 -13.35 -1.77 -3.94
N VAL A 125 -12.58 -0.73 -3.61
CA VAL A 125 -12.82 0.62 -4.14
C VAL A 125 -11.83 0.90 -5.28
N PRO A 126 -12.28 1.40 -6.44
CA PRO A 126 -11.37 1.75 -7.53
C PRO A 126 -10.33 2.80 -7.12
N LEU A 127 -9.07 2.57 -7.49
CA LEU A 127 -8.01 3.55 -7.29
C LEU A 127 -8.34 4.84 -8.04
N ALA A 128 -8.21 5.96 -7.34
CA ALA A 128 -8.39 7.30 -7.88
C ALA A 128 -7.37 8.28 -7.26
N PRO A 129 -6.05 8.11 -7.48
CA PRO A 129 -5.02 8.99 -6.93
C PRO A 129 -5.27 10.47 -7.26
N GLY A 130 -5.03 11.35 -6.30
CA GLY A 130 -5.26 12.79 -6.43
C GLY A 130 -6.71 13.25 -6.23
N LYS A 131 -7.65 12.32 -6.01
CA LYS A 131 -9.05 12.65 -5.72
C LYS A 131 -9.22 13.19 -4.29
N HIS A 132 -10.11 14.17 -4.15
CA HIS A 132 -10.44 14.86 -2.90
C HIS A 132 -11.89 14.65 -2.51
#